data_AF-A0A0T6BF77-F1
#
_entry.id   AF-A0A0T6BF77-F1
#
_cell.length_a   1.000
_cell.length_b   1.000
_cell.length_c   1.000
_cell.angle_alpha   90.00
_cell.angle_beta   90.00
_cell.angle_gamma   90.00
#
_symmetry.space_group_name_H-M   'P 1'
#
loop_
_entity.id
_entity.type
_entity.pdbx_description
1 polymer ?
#
loop_
_entity_poly.entity_id
_entity_poly.type
_entity_poly.pdbx_seq_one_letter_code
_entity_poly.pdbx_strand_id
1 'polypeptide(L)'
;NACVYMFFITEAMDLIINWRDVDNTTFNLCYLIAHVAGLFKIAVMKRQQAQIRNFYQTLETGYFLPDYERGGMEEFRIISEAIWRSNLQTYTFYTLVTVIVAIRGIYAGFDKGYYIANGNASENGTMGQRYQLLPYTTWVPFDTNTSPYYEIAFAYQIVGALIYGLLIGTCDSFIAGFMVHIKAQLLILKNSLRSYIDRAKLRAQVSGYYR
;
A
#
# COMPACT_ATOMS: atom_id res chain seq x y z
N ASN A 1 10.37 -6.56 9.46
CA ASN A 1 11.56 -5.73 9.15
C ASN A 1 12.66 -6.53 8.46
N ALA A 2 13.19 -7.61 9.06
CA ALA A 2 14.27 -8.40 8.47
C ALA A 2 13.98 -8.93 7.05
N CYS A 3 12.79 -9.49 6.80
CA CYS A 3 12.42 -9.96 5.46
C CYS A 3 12.38 -8.85 4.40
N VAL A 4 11.96 -7.63 4.76
CA VAL A 4 11.90 -6.49 3.83
C VAL A 4 13.30 -6.02 3.46
N TYR A 5 14.23 -5.98 4.42
CA TYR A 5 15.62 -5.63 4.16
C TYR A 5 16.32 -6.69 3.31
N MET A 6 16.06 -7.99 3.52
CA MET A 6 16.61 -9.05 2.68
C MET A 6 16.13 -8.94 1.23
N PHE A 7 14.83 -8.66 1.01
CA PHE A 7 14.26 -8.49 -0.32
C PHE A 7 14.90 -7.31 -1.08
N PHE A 8 15.13 -6.19 -0.38
CA PHE A 8 15.80 -5.02 -0.94
C PHE A 8 17.26 -5.31 -1.34
N ILE A 9 18.00 -6.06 -0.50
CA ILE A 9 19.39 -6.43 -0.78
C ILE A 9 19.46 -7.35 -1.99
N THR A 10 18.56 -8.33 -2.11
CA THR A 10 18.55 -9.26 -3.26
C THR A 10 18.22 -8.55 -4.57
N GLU A 11 17.32 -7.56 -4.57
CA GLU A 11 17.02 -6.75 -5.76
C GLU A 11 18.18 -5.84 -6.15
N ALA A 12 18.84 -5.20 -5.17
CA ALA A 12 20.01 -4.38 -5.42
C ALA A 12 21.16 -5.20 -6.02
N MET A 13 21.33 -6.44 -5.56
CA MET A 13 22.32 -7.37 -6.13
C MET A 13 21.95 -7.80 -7.55
N ASP A 14 20.67 -8.10 -7.81
CA ASP A 14 20.21 -8.49 -9.16
C ASP A 14 20.45 -7.37 -10.18
N LEU A 15 20.23 -6.11 -9.79
CA LEU A 15 20.50 -4.93 -10.62
C LEU A 15 21.98 -4.83 -11.03
N ILE A 16 22.90 -5.17 -10.11
CA ILE A 16 24.35 -5.10 -10.36
C ILE A 16 24.79 -6.24 -11.29
N ILE A 17 24.22 -7.43 -11.11
CA ILE A 17 24.64 -8.64 -11.83
C ILE A 17 24.05 -8.68 -13.26
N ASN A 18 22.78 -8.29 -13.43
CA ASN A 18 22.05 -8.42 -14.69
C ASN A 18 21.94 -7.12 -15.51
N TRP A 19 22.78 -6.11 -15.23
CA TRP A 19 22.76 -4.77 -15.87
C TRP A 19 22.80 -4.77 -17.41
N ARG A 20 23.32 -5.84 -18.03
CA ARG A 20 23.44 -5.96 -19.50
C ARG A 20 22.09 -6.23 -20.19
N ASP A 21 21.10 -6.75 -19.47
CA ASP A 21 19.74 -6.93 -19.96
C ASP A 21 18.89 -5.72 -19.56
N VAL A 22 18.69 -4.80 -20.50
CA VAL A 22 18.04 -3.51 -20.25
C VAL A 22 16.58 -3.67 -19.87
N ASP A 23 15.87 -4.65 -20.44
CA ASP A 23 14.46 -4.88 -20.14
C ASP A 23 14.32 -5.37 -18.71
N ASN A 24 15.12 -6.38 -18.33
CA ASN A 24 15.10 -6.92 -16.98
C ASN A 24 15.54 -5.87 -15.93
N THR A 25 16.60 -5.13 -16.24
CA THR A 25 17.12 -4.04 -15.38
C THR A 25 16.08 -2.95 -15.17
N THR A 26 15.32 -2.59 -16.20
CA THR A 26 14.27 -1.56 -16.11
C THR A 26 13.12 -2.00 -15.22
N PHE A 27 12.68 -3.26 -15.33
CA PHE A 27 11.66 -3.81 -14.43
C PHE A 27 12.12 -3.80 -12.98
N ASN A 28 13.33 -4.28 -12.70
CA ASN A 28 13.90 -4.28 -11.36
C ASN A 28 14.06 -2.88 -10.77
N LEU A 29 14.50 -1.91 -11.57
CA LEU A 29 14.62 -0.52 -11.13
C LEU A 29 13.27 0.05 -10.67
N CYS A 30 12.20 -0.26 -11.40
CA CYS A 30 10.84 0.18 -11.04
C CYS A 30 10.42 -0.36 -9.66
N TYR A 31 10.66 -1.65 -9.41
CA TYR A 31 10.39 -2.27 -8.10
C TYR A 31 11.24 -1.65 -6.99
N LEU A 32 12.53 -1.46 -7.24
CA LEU A 32 13.45 -0.87 -6.26
C LEU A 32 13.03 0.55 -5.88
N ILE A 33 12.62 1.38 -6.84
CA ILE A 33 12.11 2.74 -6.58
C ILE A 33 10.83 2.68 -5.74
N ALA A 34 9.89 1.79 -6.09
CA ALA A 34 8.67 1.59 -5.30
C ALA A 34 8.99 1.12 -3.88
N HIS A 35 10.04 0.31 -3.72
CA HIS A 35 10.51 -0.18 -2.45
C HIS A 35 11.12 0.93 -1.59
N VAL A 36 11.98 1.76 -2.16
CA VAL A 36 12.52 2.95 -1.48
C VAL A 36 11.41 3.90 -1.04
N ALA A 37 10.43 4.15 -1.91
CA ALA A 37 9.29 5.02 -1.59
C ALA A 37 8.43 4.44 -0.45
N GLY A 38 8.19 3.13 -0.43
CA GLY A 38 7.46 2.46 0.65
C GLY A 38 8.19 2.52 1.99
N LEU A 39 9.51 2.27 1.99
CA LEU A 39 10.34 2.41 3.19
C LEU A 39 10.33 3.86 3.71
N PHE A 40 10.37 4.83 2.81
CA PHE A 40 10.26 6.24 3.17
C PHE A 40 8.91 6.55 3.85
N LYS A 41 7.78 6.09 3.30
CA LYS A 41 6.46 6.25 3.92
C LYS A 41 6.40 5.65 5.33
N ILE A 42 6.88 4.42 5.49
CA ILE A 42 6.92 3.73 6.79
C ILE A 42 7.79 4.52 7.80
N ALA A 43 8.95 5.03 7.37
CA ALA A 43 9.82 5.84 8.21
C ALA A 43 9.15 7.14 8.66
N VAL A 44 8.47 7.84 7.75
CA VAL A 44 7.69 9.05 8.06
C VAL A 44 6.58 8.75 9.07
N MET A 45 5.80 7.69 8.84
CA MET A 45 4.72 7.29 9.76
C MET A 45 5.25 6.93 11.15
N LYS A 46 6.36 6.19 11.24
CA LYS A 46 7.00 5.90 12.52
C LYS A 46 7.52 7.15 13.21
N ARG A 47 8.11 8.08 12.47
CA ARG A 47 8.60 9.35 13.01
C ARG A 47 7.45 10.21 13.57
N GLN A 48 6.29 10.18 12.90
CA GLN A 48 5.12 10.97 13.25
C GLN A 48 4.13 10.24 14.17
N GLN A 49 4.45 9.03 14.64
CA GLN A 49 3.54 8.17 15.41
C GLN A 49 2.93 8.85 16.65
N ALA A 50 3.70 9.72 17.33
CA ALA A 50 3.22 10.45 18.50
C ALA A 50 2.19 11.52 18.12
N GLN A 51 2.43 12.26 17.03
CA GLN A 51 1.49 13.25 16.53
C GLN A 51 0.20 12.59 16.02
N ILE A 52 0.33 11.48 15.30
CA ILE A 52 -0.79 10.67 14.85
C ILE A 52 -1.64 10.20 16.04
N ARG A 53 -1.01 9.66 17.09
CA ARG A 53 -1.72 9.21 18.30
C ARG A 53 -2.46 10.36 18.98
N ASN A 54 -1.82 11.52 19.12
CA ASN A 54 -2.46 12.69 19.71
C ASN A 54 -3.66 13.17 18.86
N PHE A 55 -3.54 13.12 17.53
CA PHE A 55 -4.65 13.44 16.64
C PHE A 55 -5.81 12.45 16.80
N TYR A 56 -5.55 11.14 16.87
CA TYR A 56 -6.59 10.14 17.16
C TYR A 56 -7.27 10.39 18.51
N GLN A 57 -6.51 10.68 19.56
CA GLN A 57 -7.09 11.04 20.86
C GLN A 57 -7.95 12.31 20.76
N THR A 58 -7.53 13.28 19.96
CA THR A 58 -8.30 14.50 19.71
C THR A 58 -9.59 14.22 18.93
N LEU A 59 -9.60 13.21 18.05
CA LEU A 59 -10.82 12.76 17.35
C LEU A 59 -11.80 12.04 18.28
N GLU A 60 -11.28 11.26 19.23
CA GLU A 60 -12.09 10.46 20.17
C GLU A 60 -12.50 11.23 21.43
N THR A 61 -12.09 12.49 21.58
CA THR A 61 -12.38 13.28 22.78
C THR A 61 -12.79 14.71 22.48
N GLY A 62 -13.56 15.31 23.40
CA GLY A 62 -13.82 16.74 23.43
C GLY A 62 -14.71 17.23 22.29
N TYR A 63 -14.35 18.38 21.72
CA TYR A 63 -15.19 19.14 20.81
C TYR A 63 -15.36 18.47 19.43
N PHE A 64 -14.62 17.42 19.10
CA PHE A 64 -14.71 16.78 17.79
C PHE A 64 -15.60 15.53 17.76
N LEU A 65 -16.16 15.13 18.91
CA LEU A 65 -17.25 14.16 18.93
C LEU A 65 -18.50 14.74 18.24
N PRO A 66 -19.29 13.91 17.55
CA PRO A 66 -20.56 14.34 16.99
C PRO A 66 -21.51 14.69 18.13
N ASP A 67 -22.13 15.88 18.03
CA ASP A 67 -23.04 16.39 19.04
C ASP A 67 -24.36 16.83 18.39
N TYR A 68 -25.45 16.25 18.88
CA TYR A 68 -26.80 16.53 18.40
C TYR A 68 -27.23 17.98 18.67
N GLU A 69 -26.86 18.56 19.81
CA GLU A 69 -27.27 19.93 20.17
C GLU A 69 -26.52 21.01 19.37
N ARG A 70 -25.31 20.67 18.93
CA ARG A 70 -24.45 21.56 18.16
C ARG A 70 -24.82 21.58 16.68
N GLY A 71 -24.81 20.41 16.04
CA GLY A 71 -24.92 20.29 14.60
C GLY A 71 -25.95 19.27 14.12
N GLY A 72 -26.66 18.61 15.04
CA GLY A 72 -27.72 17.65 14.72
C GLY A 72 -27.22 16.39 14.01
N MET A 73 -28.12 15.73 13.29
CA MET A 73 -27.85 14.46 12.59
C MET A 73 -26.77 14.55 11.50
N GLU A 74 -26.49 15.75 10.98
CA GLU A 74 -25.48 15.94 9.93
C GLU A 74 -24.06 15.62 10.42
N GLU A 75 -23.72 15.93 11.68
CA GLU A 75 -22.40 15.60 12.22
C GLU A 75 -22.17 14.08 12.28
N PHE A 76 -23.19 13.32 12.72
CA PHE A 76 -23.15 11.86 12.74
C PHE A 76 -23.00 11.27 11.32
N ARG A 77 -23.72 11.84 10.35
CA ARG A 77 -23.65 11.42 8.95
C ARG A 77 -22.24 11.64 8.38
N ILE A 78 -21.64 12.80 8.64
CA ILE A 78 -20.29 13.15 8.19
C ILE A 78 -19.26 12.14 8.72
N ILE A 79 -19.33 11.81 10.01
CA ILE A 79 -18.38 10.87 10.63
C ILE A 79 -18.60 9.44 10.12
N SER A 80 -19.86 9.00 10.01
CA SER A 80 -20.17 7.68 9.46
C SER A 80 -19.70 7.54 8.02
N GLU A 81 -19.87 8.58 7.19
CA GLU A 81 -19.35 8.58 5.83
C GLU A 81 -17.83 8.56 5.82
N ALA A 82 -17.16 9.31 6.70
CA ALA A 82 -15.71 9.32 6.81
C ALA A 82 -15.14 7.93 7.14
N ILE A 83 -15.73 7.24 8.13
CA ILE A 83 -15.34 5.87 8.51
C ILE A 83 -15.56 4.91 7.34
N TRP A 84 -16.74 4.97 6.71
CA TRP A 84 -17.06 4.12 5.56
C TRP A 84 -16.07 4.35 4.40
N ARG A 85 -15.77 5.60 4.05
CA ARG A 85 -14.83 5.96 2.98
C ARG A 85 -13.40 5.47 3.30
N SER A 86 -12.96 5.64 4.55
CA SER A 86 -11.65 5.16 5.01
C SER A 86 -11.54 3.63 4.90
N ASN A 87 -12.57 2.91 5.33
CA ASN A 87 -12.61 1.45 5.24
C ASN A 87 -12.68 0.97 3.79
N LEU A 88 -13.54 1.59 2.96
CA LEU A 88 -13.68 1.28 1.54
C LEU A 88 -12.34 1.42 0.80
N GLN A 89 -11.59 2.48 1.08
CA GLN A 89 -10.28 2.70 0.48
C GLN A 89 -9.27 1.62 0.90
N THR A 90 -9.28 1.23 2.18
CA THR A 90 -8.42 0.15 2.69
C THR A 90 -8.71 -1.17 1.97
N TYR A 91 -9.99 -1.54 1.86
CA TYR A 91 -10.39 -2.73 1.11
C TYR A 91 -9.98 -2.65 -0.37
N THR A 92 -10.15 -1.47 -0.99
CA THR A 92 -9.77 -1.25 -2.39
C THR A 92 -8.26 -1.48 -2.60
N PHE A 93 -7.40 -0.97 -1.74
CA PHE A 93 -5.96 -1.20 -1.87
C PHE A 93 -5.58 -2.67 -1.66
N TYR A 94 -6.17 -3.34 -0.67
CA TYR A 94 -5.86 -4.75 -0.40
C TYR A 94 -6.31 -5.67 -1.53
N THR A 95 -7.50 -5.44 -2.10
CA THR A 95 -7.96 -6.21 -3.26
C THR A 95 -7.07 -5.98 -4.48
N LEU A 96 -6.65 -4.74 -4.76
CA LEU A 96 -5.73 -4.45 -5.86
C LEU A 96 -4.38 -5.17 -5.68
N VAL A 97 -3.77 -5.09 -4.49
CA VAL A 97 -2.50 -5.76 -4.20
C VAL A 97 -2.62 -7.27 -4.38
N THR A 98 -3.64 -7.88 -3.79
CA THR A 98 -3.85 -9.34 -3.89
C THR A 98 -4.08 -9.80 -5.32
N VAL A 99 -4.84 -9.05 -6.12
CA VAL A 99 -5.07 -9.34 -7.55
C VAL A 99 -3.76 -9.24 -8.35
N ILE A 100 -2.96 -8.20 -8.14
CA ILE A 100 -1.67 -8.02 -8.84
C ILE A 100 -0.71 -9.18 -8.54
N VAL A 101 -0.57 -9.55 -7.26
CA VAL A 101 0.31 -10.65 -6.84
C VAL A 101 -0.23 -11.99 -7.36
N ALA A 102 -1.55 -12.21 -7.35
CA ALA A 102 -2.15 -13.42 -7.88
C ALA A 102 -1.92 -13.57 -9.39
N ILE A 103 -2.12 -12.49 -10.17
CA ILE A 103 -1.85 -12.51 -11.63
C ILE A 103 -0.39 -12.84 -11.90
N ARG A 104 0.55 -12.24 -11.15
CA ARG A 104 1.99 -12.53 -11.28
C ARG A 104 2.33 -13.99 -10.93
N GLY A 105 1.77 -14.50 -9.83
CA GLY A 105 1.95 -15.89 -9.43
C GLY A 105 1.39 -16.89 -10.44
N ILE A 106 0.21 -16.61 -11.01
CA ILE A 106 -0.39 -17.41 -12.09
C ILE A 106 0.51 -17.36 -13.33
N TYR A 107 0.93 -16.18 -13.78
CA TYR A 107 1.79 -16.03 -14.95
C TYR A 107 3.07 -16.86 -14.84
N ALA A 108 3.77 -16.78 -13.70
CA ALA A 108 4.98 -17.56 -13.48
C ALA A 108 4.71 -19.06 -13.27
N GLY A 109 3.63 -19.43 -12.59
CA GLY A 109 3.28 -20.83 -12.36
C GLY A 109 2.87 -21.59 -13.64
N PHE A 110 2.33 -20.89 -14.63
CA PHE A 110 1.96 -21.46 -15.94
C PHE A 110 3.04 -21.27 -17.00
N ASP A 111 4.13 -20.57 -16.71
CA ASP A 111 5.21 -20.41 -17.67
C ASP A 111 5.89 -21.76 -17.94
N LYS A 112 6.11 -22.05 -19.22
CA LYS A 112 6.69 -23.34 -19.63
C LYS A 112 8.21 -23.37 -19.41
N GLY A 113 8.83 -22.22 -19.14
CA GLY A 113 10.27 -22.06 -19.07
C GLY A 113 10.92 -22.09 -20.44
N TYR A 114 12.17 -21.66 -20.53
CA TYR A 114 12.96 -21.67 -21.76
C TYR A 114 14.12 -22.67 -21.66
N TYR A 115 14.50 -23.25 -22.79
CA TYR A 115 15.63 -24.17 -22.87
C TYR A 115 16.85 -23.42 -23.40
N ILE A 116 17.95 -23.46 -22.66
CA ILE A 116 19.26 -23.04 -23.18
C ILE A 116 19.99 -24.30 -23.65
N ALA A 117 20.27 -24.39 -24.95
CA ALA A 117 21.09 -25.46 -25.50
C ALA A 117 22.57 -25.13 -25.23
N ASN A 118 23.19 -25.83 -24.28
CA ASN A 118 24.64 -25.81 -24.12
C ASN A 118 25.24 -26.76 -25.16
N GLY A 119 25.50 -26.24 -26.35
CA GLY A 119 26.12 -27.01 -27.44
C GLY A 119 27.54 -26.55 -27.71
N ASN A 120 28.53 -27.25 -27.15
CA ASN A 120 29.82 -27.42 -27.82
C ASN A 120 29.55 -28.29 -29.06
N ALA A 121 29.88 -27.79 -30.25
CA ALA A 121 29.50 -28.33 -31.57
C ALA A 121 30.09 -29.72 -31.92
N SER A 122 30.40 -30.55 -30.92
CA SER A 122 31.16 -31.79 -31.05
C SER A 122 30.49 -33.00 -30.38
N GLU A 123 29.38 -32.81 -29.65
CA GLU A 123 28.68 -33.91 -28.98
C GLU A 123 27.23 -34.03 -29.47
N ASN A 124 26.83 -35.26 -29.86
CA ASN A 124 25.48 -35.61 -30.37
C ASN A 124 24.37 -35.56 -29.30
N GLY A 125 24.58 -34.86 -28.18
CA GLY A 125 23.63 -34.75 -27.07
C GLY A 125 23.30 -33.30 -26.77
N THR A 126 22.16 -32.81 -27.25
CA THR A 126 21.58 -31.54 -26.81
C THR A 126 20.93 -31.71 -25.43
N MET A 127 21.71 -31.70 -24.36
CA MET A 127 21.16 -31.55 -23.00
C MET A 127 20.78 -30.07 -22.78
N GLY A 128 19.61 -29.67 -23.27
CA GLY A 128 19.05 -28.36 -22.98
C GLY A 128 18.67 -28.26 -21.50
N GLN A 129 19.28 -27.34 -20.76
CA GLN A 129 18.83 -27.06 -19.38
C GLN A 129 17.55 -26.22 -19.44
N ARG A 130 16.52 -26.65 -18.69
CA ARG A 130 15.23 -25.97 -18.61
C ARG A 130 15.27 -24.94 -17.48
N TYR A 131 15.22 -23.66 -17.85
CA TYR A 131 15.14 -22.55 -16.92
C TYR A 131 13.68 -22.18 -16.71
N GLN A 132 13.21 -22.26 -15.46
CA GLN A 132 11.86 -21.83 -15.08
C GLN A 132 11.87 -20.35 -14.69
N LEU A 133 10.90 -19.59 -15.20
CA LEU A 133 10.78 -18.17 -14.87
C LEU A 133 10.26 -18.02 -13.43
N LEU A 134 10.95 -17.19 -12.66
CA LEU A 134 10.51 -16.78 -11.34
C LEU A 134 9.46 -15.66 -11.46
N PRO A 135 8.49 -15.55 -10.52
CA PRO A 135 7.50 -14.47 -10.48
C PRO A 135 8.08 -13.05 -10.60
N TYR A 136 9.25 -12.86 -10.00
CA TYR A 136 10.04 -11.64 -10.08
C TYR A 136 11.46 -12.01 -10.47
N THR A 137 12.07 -11.16 -11.29
CA THR A 137 13.46 -11.32 -11.67
C THR A 137 14.32 -10.93 -10.48
N THR A 138 15.05 -11.90 -9.95
CA THR A 138 15.88 -11.71 -8.76
C THR A 138 17.02 -12.69 -8.80
N TRP A 139 18.21 -12.23 -8.42
CA TRP A 139 19.36 -13.08 -8.22
C TRP A 139 19.19 -13.88 -6.93
N VAL A 140 19.30 -15.19 -7.04
CA VAL A 140 19.30 -16.11 -5.90
C VAL A 140 20.66 -16.80 -5.81
N PRO A 141 21.19 -17.02 -4.59
CA PRO A 141 22.52 -17.62 -4.40
C PRO A 141 22.54 -19.15 -4.62
N PHE A 142 21.46 -19.73 -5.12
CA PHE A 142 21.29 -21.18 -5.32
C PHE A 142 20.67 -21.45 -6.70
N ASP A 143 20.96 -22.62 -7.27
CA ASP A 143 20.46 -23.00 -8.59
C ASP A 143 18.96 -23.35 -8.55
N THR A 144 18.15 -22.54 -9.22
CA THR A 144 16.69 -22.73 -9.32
C THR A 144 16.29 -23.78 -10.34
N ASN A 145 17.23 -24.38 -11.08
CA ASN A 145 16.93 -25.45 -12.03
C ASN A 145 16.72 -26.82 -11.36
N THR A 146 16.99 -26.93 -10.05
CA THR A 146 16.87 -28.18 -9.29
C THR A 146 15.76 -28.07 -8.24
N SER A 147 14.77 -28.96 -8.28
CA SER A 147 13.77 -29.08 -7.21
C SER A 147 14.45 -29.56 -5.91
N PRO A 148 14.17 -28.99 -4.72
CA PRO A 148 13.03 -28.12 -4.38
C PRO A 148 13.34 -26.60 -4.37
N TYR A 149 14.50 -26.17 -4.89
CA TYR A 149 14.96 -24.79 -4.74
C TYR A 149 14.11 -23.77 -5.50
N TYR A 150 13.54 -24.16 -6.65
CA TYR A 150 12.58 -23.34 -7.39
C TYR A 150 11.33 -23.04 -6.57
N GLU A 151 10.72 -24.06 -5.98
CA GLU A 151 9.47 -23.94 -5.23
C GLU A 151 9.66 -23.04 -4.00
N ILE A 152 10.83 -23.13 -3.35
CA ILE A 152 11.21 -22.26 -2.23
C ILE A 152 11.37 -20.81 -2.69
N ALA A 153 12.08 -20.55 -3.79
CA ALA A 153 12.25 -19.21 -4.33
C ALA A 153 10.92 -18.59 -4.77
N PHE A 154 10.07 -19.39 -5.44
CA PHE A 154 8.72 -19.00 -5.84
C PHE A 154 7.88 -18.59 -4.63
N ALA A 155 7.82 -19.44 -3.60
CA ALA A 155 7.06 -19.16 -2.39
C ALA A 155 7.59 -17.92 -1.66
N TYR A 156 8.92 -17.78 -1.54
CA TYR A 156 9.55 -16.61 -0.94
C TYR A 156 9.18 -15.32 -1.68
N GLN A 157 9.22 -15.32 -3.01
CA GLN A 157 8.89 -14.16 -3.82
C GLN A 157 7.42 -13.77 -3.72
N ILE A 158 6.49 -14.72 -3.79
CA ILE A 158 5.05 -14.44 -3.67
C ILE A 158 4.69 -13.93 -2.28
N VAL A 159 5.20 -14.58 -1.23
CA VAL A 159 4.95 -14.16 0.16
C VAL A 159 5.60 -12.80 0.43
N GLY A 160 6.84 -12.59 -0.04
CA GLY A 160 7.54 -11.32 0.07
C GLY A 160 6.79 -10.17 -0.60
N ALA A 161 6.39 -10.37 -1.86
CA ALA A 161 5.62 -9.38 -2.63
C ALA A 161 4.25 -9.09 -1.98
N LEU A 162 3.57 -10.10 -1.45
CA LEU A 162 2.29 -9.91 -0.76
C LEU A 162 2.47 -9.10 0.53
N ILE A 163 3.40 -9.49 1.40
CA ILE A 163 3.67 -8.78 2.66
C ILE A 163 4.04 -7.32 2.36
N TYR A 164 4.93 -7.12 1.39
CA TYR A 164 5.42 -5.81 1.04
C TYR A 164 4.33 -4.92 0.42
N GLY A 165 3.56 -5.45 -0.53
CA GLY A 165 2.44 -4.76 -1.14
C GLY A 165 1.37 -4.37 -0.12
N LEU A 166 1.05 -5.27 0.82
CA LEU A 166 0.10 -4.98 1.90
C LEU A 166 0.63 -3.90 2.86
N LEU A 167 1.92 -3.91 3.18
CA LEU A 167 2.54 -2.86 4.01
C LEU A 167 2.43 -1.48 3.36
N ILE A 168 2.79 -1.36 2.07
CA ILE A 168 2.61 -0.09 1.35
C ILE A 168 1.14 0.30 1.28
N GLY A 169 0.26 -0.63 0.91
CA GLY A 169 -1.18 -0.39 0.83
C GLY A 169 -1.77 0.07 2.16
N THR A 170 -1.25 -0.45 3.28
CA THR A 170 -1.62 0.00 4.63
C THR A 170 -1.17 1.43 4.87
N CYS A 171 0.05 1.80 4.48
CA CYS A 171 0.53 3.18 4.60
C CYS A 171 -0.32 4.16 3.78
N ASP A 172 -0.64 3.81 2.54
CA ASP A 172 -1.42 4.68 1.65
C ASP A 172 -2.88 4.82 2.08
N SER A 173 -3.52 3.71 2.48
CA SER A 173 -4.86 3.76 3.07
C SER A 173 -4.89 4.54 4.37
N PHE A 174 -3.87 4.41 5.22
CA PHE A 174 -3.77 5.16 6.46
C PHE A 174 -3.66 6.67 6.20
N ILE A 175 -2.76 7.10 5.32
CA ILE A 175 -2.59 8.52 4.97
C ILE A 175 -3.89 9.10 4.41
N ALA A 176 -4.54 8.37 3.51
CA ALA A 176 -5.76 8.85 2.90
C ALA A 176 -6.96 8.84 3.87
N GLY A 177 -7.07 7.82 4.74
CA GLY A 177 -8.04 7.79 5.83
C GLY A 177 -7.86 8.99 6.78
N PHE A 178 -6.61 9.33 7.10
CA PHE A 178 -6.28 10.52 7.90
C PHE A 178 -6.78 11.81 7.23
N MET A 179 -6.57 11.96 5.91
CA MET A 179 -7.09 13.10 5.15
C MET A 179 -8.63 13.15 5.14
N VAL A 180 -9.30 12.00 5.03
CA VAL A 180 -10.77 11.89 5.09
C VAL A 180 -11.28 12.34 6.45
N HIS A 181 -10.62 11.94 7.55
CA HIS A 181 -10.99 12.40 8.89
C HIS A 181 -10.74 13.89 9.10
N ILE A 182 -9.64 14.46 8.60
CA ILE A 182 -9.42 15.93 8.63
C ILE A 182 -10.56 16.64 7.89
N LYS A 183 -10.92 16.17 6.70
CA LYS A 183 -12.03 16.74 5.92
C LYS A 183 -13.34 16.66 6.71
N ALA A 184 -13.62 15.53 7.36
CA ALA A 184 -14.80 15.36 8.19
C ALA A 184 -14.85 16.40 9.32
N GLN A 185 -13.71 16.65 9.98
CA GLN A 185 -13.63 17.65 11.05
C GLN A 185 -13.84 19.08 10.54
N LEU A 186 -13.32 19.42 9.37
CA LEU A 186 -13.59 20.72 8.74
C LEU A 186 -15.07 20.90 8.38
N LEU A 187 -15.75 19.82 7.98
CA LEU A 187 -17.19 19.84 7.69
C LEU A 187 -18.03 20.00 8.97
N ILE A 188 -17.65 19.34 10.05
CA ILE A 188 -18.29 19.52 11.38
C ILE A 188 -18.14 20.96 11.84
N LEU A 189 -16.92 21.53 11.76
CA LEU A 189 -16.67 22.92 12.12
C LEU A 189 -17.53 23.88 11.28
N LYS A 190 -17.61 23.66 9.96
CA LYS A 190 -18.45 24.45 9.06
C LYS A 190 -19.93 24.36 9.46
N ASN A 191 -20.42 23.17 9.80
CA ASN A 191 -21.81 22.96 10.23
C ASN A 191 -22.10 23.69 11.54
N SER A 192 -21.20 23.56 12.51
CA SER A 192 -21.29 24.24 13.81
C SER A 192 -21.35 25.76 13.65
N LEU A 193 -20.45 26.36 12.86
CA LEU A 193 -20.45 27.80 12.57
C LEU A 193 -21.76 28.26 11.94
N ARG A 194 -22.30 27.49 10.99
CA ARG A 194 -23.59 27.79 10.36
C ARG A 194 -24.72 27.78 11.39
N SER A 195 -24.79 26.76 12.24
CA SER A 195 -25.79 26.68 13.31
C SER A 195 -25.69 27.82 14.32
N TYR A 196 -24.50 28.34 14.61
CA TYR A 196 -24.36 29.53 15.47
C TYR A 196 -24.85 30.81 14.79
N ILE A 197 -24.53 31.01 13.51
CA ILE A 197 -24.99 32.17 12.73
C ILE A 197 -26.51 32.18 12.62
N ASP A 198 -27.13 31.03 12.33
CA ASP A 198 -28.58 30.93 12.18
C ASP A 198 -29.30 31.21 13.51
N ARG A 199 -28.77 30.69 14.64
CA ARG A 199 -29.24 31.03 15.99
C ARG A 199 -29.10 32.53 16.31
N ALA A 200 -27.99 33.17 15.90
CA ALA A 200 -27.77 34.59 16.12
C ALA A 200 -28.75 35.46 15.30
N LYS A 201 -29.01 35.10 14.03
CA LYS A 201 -30.01 35.78 13.18
C LYS A 201 -31.41 35.67 13.75
N LEU A 202 -31.81 34.49 14.22
CA LEU A 202 -33.11 34.27 14.87
C LEU A 202 -33.26 35.17 16.10
N ARG A 203 -32.24 35.24 16.97
CA ARG A 203 -32.26 36.12 18.15
C ARG A 203 -32.35 37.60 17.79
N ALA A 204 -31.66 38.05 16.74
CA ALA A 204 -31.73 39.43 16.27
C ALA A 204 -33.12 39.79 15.74
N GLN A 205 -33.76 38.89 14.99
CA GLN A 205 -35.13 39.08 14.49
C GLN A 205 -36.14 39.15 15.64
N VAL A 206 -36.04 38.23 16.60
CA VAL A 206 -36.91 38.22 17.79
C VAL A 206 -36.73 39.51 18.60
N SER A 207 -35.49 39.96 18.84
CA SER A 207 -35.24 41.21 19.57
C SER A 207 -35.71 42.46 18.83
N GLY A 208 -35.74 42.45 17.51
CA GLY A 208 -36.29 43.53 16.69
C GLY A 208 -37.82 43.56 16.65
N TYR A 209 -38.48 42.43 16.92
CA TYR A 209 -39.94 42.31 16.98
C TYR A 209 -40.53 42.81 18.32
N TYR A 210 -39.73 42.81 19.40
CA TYR A 210 -40.13 43.31 20.73
C TYR A 210 -39.73 44.79 20.99
N ARG A 211 -39.25 45.51 19.97
CA ARG A 211 -39.00 46.95 20.01
C ARG A 211 -40.01 47.67 19.12
#